data_AF-A0A1U9V3D8-F1
#
_entry.id   AF-A0A1U9V3D8-F1
#
_cell.length_a   1.000
_cell.length_b   1.000
_cell.length_c   1.000
_cell.angle_alpha   90.00
_cell.angle_beta   90.00
_cell.angle_gamma   90.00
#
_symmetry.space_group_name_H-M   'P 1'
#
loop_
_entity.id
_entity.type
_entity.pdbx_description
1 polymer ?
#
loop_
_entity_poly.entity_id
_entity_poly.type
_entity_poly.pdbx_seq_one_letter_code
_entity_poly.pdbx_strand_id
1 'polypeptide(L)'
;MPTGLLNCAHCDGAPLFIAGRLQAVVVCEECGISTSPVRLESTDTDTAFAQLRAIWNSRVEHRPADQQTISILARRELTSSDIPYFLNLLASTTGEWATNGPKFAAMAASLAQPGLQFKHVSPPETVLEDAGRYRKLVRRSKVIYIDGAPLVRFDHVPALAAAIAEEAKGDDEWPFPILEEFVARAVDSLPDNSKP
;
A
#
# COMPACT_ATOMS: atom_id res chain seq x y z
N MET A 1 -30.71 -2.91 -16.60
CA MET A 1 -31.47 -3.90 -15.80
C MET A 1 -30.85 -3.94 -14.42
N PRO A 2 -31.61 -4.07 -13.32
CA PRO A 2 -31.00 -4.28 -12.01
C PRO A 2 -30.16 -5.56 -12.11
N THR A 3 -28.85 -5.44 -11.87
CA THR A 3 -27.88 -6.53 -12.06
C THR A 3 -28.17 -7.72 -11.14
N GLY A 4 -29.06 -7.61 -10.15
CA GLY A 4 -29.35 -8.69 -9.19
C GLY A 4 -28.20 -8.92 -8.19
N LEU A 5 -27.13 -8.12 -8.28
CA LEU A 5 -26.03 -8.10 -7.34
C LEU A 5 -26.40 -7.21 -6.14
N LEU A 6 -26.05 -7.66 -4.94
CA LEU A 6 -26.15 -6.84 -3.73
C LEU A 6 -25.13 -5.69 -3.78
N ASN A 7 -25.40 -4.58 -3.09
CA ASN A 7 -24.39 -3.52 -2.95
C ASN A 7 -23.10 -4.05 -2.31
N CYS A 8 -21.98 -3.34 -2.53
CA CYS A 8 -20.70 -3.71 -1.94
C CYS A 8 -20.77 -3.65 -0.41
N ALA A 9 -20.54 -4.77 0.28
CA ALA A 9 -20.60 -4.82 1.73
C ALA A 9 -19.50 -4.00 2.43
N HIS A 10 -18.46 -3.55 1.71
CA HIS A 10 -17.37 -2.73 2.25
C HIS A 10 -17.69 -1.23 2.26
N CYS A 11 -18.37 -0.71 1.24
CA CYS A 11 -18.59 0.74 1.07
C CYS A 11 -20.00 1.12 0.61
N ASP A 12 -20.91 0.15 0.50
CA ASP A 12 -22.27 0.27 -0.06
C ASP A 12 -22.33 0.75 -1.52
N GLY A 13 -21.17 0.82 -2.20
CA GLY A 13 -21.06 1.23 -3.60
C GLY A 13 -21.67 0.24 -4.59
N ALA A 14 -21.96 0.75 -5.79
CA ALA A 14 -22.61 -0.02 -6.85
C ALA A 14 -21.70 -1.16 -7.38
N PRO A 15 -22.24 -2.37 -7.56
CA PRO A 15 -21.51 -3.47 -8.17
C PRO A 15 -21.67 -3.48 -9.70
N LEU A 16 -20.57 -3.72 -10.40
CA LEU A 16 -20.52 -3.87 -11.85
C LEU A 16 -20.00 -5.26 -12.23
N PHE A 17 -20.77 -5.98 -13.05
CA PHE A 17 -20.31 -7.21 -13.69
C PHE A 17 -19.58 -6.89 -15.00
N ILE A 18 -18.37 -7.40 -15.15
CA ILE A 18 -17.52 -7.21 -16.33
C ILE A 18 -17.18 -8.59 -16.90
N ALA A 19 -17.63 -8.87 -18.12
CA ALA A 19 -17.28 -10.07 -18.86
C ALA A 19 -16.33 -9.72 -20.02
N GLY A 20 -15.10 -10.23 -19.97
CA GLY A 20 -14.14 -10.19 -21.06
C GLY A 20 -14.25 -11.41 -21.99
N ARG A 21 -13.27 -11.60 -22.87
CA ARG A 21 -13.26 -12.73 -23.83
C ARG A 21 -13.01 -14.11 -23.18
N LEU A 22 -12.26 -14.14 -22.08
CA LEU A 22 -11.81 -15.39 -21.44
C LEU A 22 -12.21 -15.48 -19.97
N GLN A 23 -12.60 -14.36 -19.36
CA GLN A 23 -12.80 -14.25 -17.92
C GLN A 23 -13.88 -13.23 -17.61
N ALA A 24 -14.55 -13.39 -16.47
CA ALA A 24 -15.49 -12.43 -15.92
C ALA A 24 -15.15 -12.12 -14.45
N VAL A 25 -15.54 -10.92 -14.00
CA VAL A 25 -15.39 -10.42 -12.63
C VAL A 25 -16.60 -9.58 -12.23
N VAL A 26 -16.85 -9.46 -10.92
CA VAL A 26 -17.68 -8.39 -10.34
C VAL A 26 -16.77 -7.45 -9.58
N VAL A 27 -16.96 -6.14 -9.77
CA VAL A 27 -16.15 -5.06 -9.17
C VAL A 27 -17.07 -4.03 -8.54
N CYS A 28 -16.69 -3.46 -7.40
CA CYS A 28 -17.33 -2.26 -6.87
C CYS A 28 -16.79 -1.02 -7.60
N GLU A 29 -17.69 -0.21 -8.16
CA GLU A 29 -17.32 1.00 -8.90
C GLU A 29 -16.68 2.08 -8.01
N GLU A 30 -16.95 2.05 -6.70
CA GLU A 30 -16.46 3.05 -5.75
C GLU A 30 -15.11 2.68 -5.11
N CYS A 31 -15.02 1.49 -4.50
CA CYS A 31 -13.82 1.09 -3.75
C CYS A 31 -12.86 0.16 -4.51
N GLY A 32 -13.22 -0.28 -5.72
CA GLY A 32 -12.39 -1.14 -6.56
C GLY A 32 -12.25 -2.59 -6.08
N ILE A 33 -12.94 -3.01 -5.02
CA ILE A 33 -12.96 -4.42 -4.58
C ILE A 33 -13.56 -5.28 -5.69
N SER A 34 -12.88 -6.38 -6.01
CA SER A 34 -13.29 -7.32 -7.04
C SER A 34 -13.31 -8.76 -6.55
N THR A 35 -14.14 -9.58 -7.19
CA THR A 35 -14.09 -11.04 -7.07
C THR A 35 -12.84 -11.59 -7.76
N SER A 36 -12.42 -12.80 -7.38
CA SER A 36 -11.43 -13.52 -8.18
C SER A 36 -12.01 -13.81 -9.59
N PRO A 37 -11.22 -13.66 -10.67
CA PRO A 37 -11.72 -13.90 -12.03
C PRO A 37 -12.17 -15.34 -12.24
N VAL A 38 -13.35 -15.51 -12.86
CA VAL A 38 -13.88 -16.82 -13.29
C VAL A 38 -13.60 -16.98 -14.78
N ARG A 39 -13.12 -18.16 -15.20
CA ARG A 39 -12.91 -18.46 -16.62
C ARG A 39 -14.24 -18.68 -17.33
N LEU A 40 -14.37 -18.12 -18.53
CA LEU A 40 -15.51 -18.33 -19.40
C LEU A 40 -15.22 -19.52 -20.32
N GLU A 41 -15.87 -20.66 -20.08
CA GLU A 41 -15.91 -21.76 -21.03
C GLU A 41 -17.00 -21.46 -22.07
N SER A 42 -16.58 -21.02 -23.26
CA SER A 42 -17.41 -20.73 -24.44
C SER A 42 -18.79 -20.12 -24.18
N THR A 43 -18.89 -18.79 -24.32
CA THR A 43 -20.14 -18.01 -24.49
C THR A 43 -21.19 -18.02 -23.38
N ASP A 44 -21.02 -18.78 -22.31
CA ASP A 44 -22.01 -18.79 -21.22
C ASP A 44 -21.70 -17.72 -20.15
N THR A 45 -22.09 -16.48 -20.44
CA THR A 45 -21.97 -15.35 -19.51
C THR A 45 -22.88 -15.48 -18.29
N ASP A 46 -23.98 -16.22 -18.41
CA ASP A 46 -25.00 -16.34 -17.37
C ASP A 46 -24.53 -17.28 -16.24
N THR A 47 -23.85 -18.37 -16.60
CA THR A 47 -23.22 -19.25 -15.60
C THR A 47 -22.09 -18.55 -14.85
N ALA A 48 -21.26 -17.77 -15.54
CA ALA A 48 -20.21 -16.97 -14.90
C ALA A 48 -20.81 -15.90 -13.98
N PHE A 49 -21.89 -15.24 -14.41
CA PHE A 49 -22.61 -14.29 -13.59
C PHE A 49 -23.18 -14.94 -12.32
N ALA A 50 -23.81 -16.12 -12.42
CA ALA A 50 -24.33 -16.85 -11.27
C ALA A 50 -23.23 -17.26 -10.27
N GLN A 51 -22.09 -17.76 -10.76
CA GLN A 51 -20.93 -18.10 -9.93
C GLN A 51 -20.37 -16.87 -9.21
N LEU A 52 -20.17 -15.77 -9.95
CA LEU A 52 -19.63 -14.55 -9.41
C LEU A 52 -20.56 -13.87 -8.41
N ARG A 53 -21.88 -13.93 -8.65
CA ARG A 53 -22.91 -13.48 -7.71
C ARG A 53 -22.89 -14.26 -6.41
N ALA A 54 -22.66 -15.57 -6.45
CA ALA A 54 -22.60 -16.41 -5.25
C ALA A 54 -21.39 -16.11 -4.36
N ILE A 55 -20.28 -15.66 -4.94
CA ILE A 55 -19.07 -15.29 -4.19
C ILE A 55 -18.95 -13.78 -3.95
N TRP A 56 -19.87 -12.97 -4.49
CA TRP A 56 -19.89 -11.54 -4.27
C TRP A 56 -20.13 -11.24 -2.79
N ASN A 57 -19.39 -10.28 -2.23
CA ASN A 57 -19.34 -9.98 -0.79
C ASN A 57 -18.82 -11.10 0.14
N SER A 58 -18.46 -12.28 -0.34
CA SER A 58 -17.89 -13.36 0.51
C SER A 58 -16.55 -12.99 1.16
N ARG A 59 -15.85 -11.97 0.65
CA ARG A 59 -14.63 -11.41 1.26
C ARG A 59 -14.93 -10.48 2.45
N VAL A 60 -16.15 -9.94 2.51
CA VAL A 60 -16.64 -9.05 3.57
C VAL A 60 -17.51 -9.82 4.57
N GLU A 61 -18.12 -10.93 4.15
CA GLU A 61 -18.69 -11.90 5.08
C GLU A 61 -17.60 -12.42 6.03
N HIS A 62 -17.82 -12.15 7.31
CA HIS A 62 -16.96 -12.59 8.39
C HIS A 62 -16.97 -14.13 8.45
N ARG A 63 -15.97 -14.78 7.84
CA ARG A 63 -15.79 -16.22 8.04
C ARG A 63 -15.42 -16.45 9.51
N PRO A 64 -16.16 -17.29 10.25
CA PRO A 64 -15.72 -17.71 11.57
C PRO A 64 -14.34 -18.33 11.41
N ALA A 65 -13.42 -17.97 12.30
CA ALA A 65 -12.03 -18.37 12.14
C ALA A 65 -11.91 -19.88 12.28
N ASP A 66 -11.55 -20.53 11.18
CA ASP A 66 -11.30 -21.96 11.15
C ASP A 66 -10.05 -22.28 11.98
N GLN A 67 -9.99 -23.50 12.53
CA GLN A 67 -8.89 -23.95 13.38
C GLN A 67 -7.53 -23.84 12.67
N GLN A 68 -7.55 -23.89 11.34
CA GLN A 68 -6.40 -23.66 10.46
C GLN A 68 -5.93 -22.20 10.44
N THR A 69 -6.84 -21.22 10.43
CA THR A 69 -6.52 -19.78 10.42
C THR A 69 -5.78 -19.36 11.69
N ILE A 70 -6.26 -19.83 12.85
CA ILE A 70 -5.60 -19.60 14.15
C ILE A 70 -4.18 -20.19 14.15
N SER A 71 -4.00 -21.35 13.53
CA SER A 71 -2.72 -22.07 13.48
C SER A 71 -1.72 -21.41 12.52
N ILE A 72 -2.19 -20.77 11.45
CA ILE A 72 -1.35 -20.03 10.49
C ILE A 72 -0.89 -18.70 11.11
N LEU A 73 -1.79 -17.97 11.76
CA LEU A 73 -1.48 -16.68 12.38
C LEU A 73 -0.50 -16.81 13.55
N ALA A 74 -0.64 -17.87 14.36
CA ALA A 74 0.30 -18.17 15.45
C ALA A 74 1.73 -18.47 14.97
N ARG A 75 1.94 -18.73 13.68
CA ARG A 75 3.25 -19.05 13.09
C ARG A 75 3.88 -17.87 12.33
N ARG A 76 3.16 -16.76 12.12
CA ARG A 76 3.65 -15.58 11.41
C ARG A 76 4.14 -14.52 12.41
N GLU A 77 5.08 -13.70 11.99
CA GLU A 77 5.41 -12.45 12.69
C GLU A 77 4.19 -11.51 12.64
N LEU A 78 3.73 -11.09 13.83
CA LEU A 78 2.56 -10.24 14.00
C LEU A 78 2.99 -8.79 14.32
N THR A 79 2.30 -7.84 13.72
CA THR A 79 2.54 -6.39 13.86
C THR A 79 1.44 -5.72 14.68
N SER A 80 1.65 -4.46 15.07
CA SER A 80 0.62 -3.67 15.78
C SER A 80 -0.68 -3.52 14.99
N SER A 81 -0.62 -3.56 13.66
CA SER A 81 -1.80 -3.52 12.79
C SER A 81 -2.66 -4.79 12.85
N ASP A 82 -2.08 -5.91 13.31
CA ASP A 82 -2.79 -7.19 13.46
C ASP A 82 -3.59 -7.26 14.78
N ILE A 83 -3.47 -6.27 15.69
CA ILE A 83 -4.12 -6.27 17.02
C ILE A 83 -5.66 -6.26 16.93
N PRO A 84 -6.33 -5.39 16.15
CA PRO A 84 -7.80 -5.39 16.06
C PRO A 84 -8.33 -6.72 15.50
N TYR A 85 -7.60 -7.31 14.56
CA TYR A 85 -7.95 -8.61 13.98
C TYR A 85 -7.79 -9.74 15.01
N PHE A 86 -6.72 -9.73 15.82
CA PHE A 86 -6.52 -10.67 16.92
C PHE A 86 -7.62 -10.56 18.00
N LEU A 87 -8.04 -9.35 18.36
CA LEU A 87 -9.13 -9.16 19.33
C LEU A 87 -10.47 -9.65 18.79
N ASN A 88 -10.76 -9.39 17.51
CA ASN A 88 -11.95 -9.93 16.86
C ASN A 88 -11.91 -11.46 16.75
N LEU A 89 -10.73 -12.03 16.48
CA LEU A 89 -10.50 -13.47 16.44
C LEU A 89 -10.85 -14.09 17.80
N LEU A 90 -10.28 -13.58 18.89
CA LEU A 90 -10.59 -13.99 20.26
C LEU A 90 -12.10 -13.92 20.54
N ALA A 91 -12.72 -12.77 20.25
CA ALA A 91 -14.14 -12.54 20.50
C ALA A 91 -15.06 -13.50 19.71
N SER A 92 -14.64 -13.93 18.52
CA SER A 92 -15.38 -14.85 17.66
C SER A 92 -15.13 -16.34 17.94
N THR A 93 -14.25 -16.68 18.88
CA THR A 93 -13.86 -18.08 19.12
C THR A 93 -14.96 -18.83 19.87
N THR A 94 -15.54 -19.84 19.24
CA THR A 94 -16.62 -20.67 19.82
C THR A 94 -16.13 -22.05 20.32
N GLY A 95 -14.86 -22.39 20.12
CA GLY A 95 -14.27 -23.68 20.52
C GLY A 95 -13.71 -23.70 21.96
N GLU A 96 -13.34 -24.90 22.44
CA GLU A 96 -12.80 -25.07 23.78
C GLU A 96 -11.50 -24.29 24.03
N TRP A 97 -11.49 -23.53 25.13
CA TRP A 97 -10.34 -22.71 25.52
C TRP A 97 -9.08 -23.54 25.79
N ALA A 98 -9.21 -24.78 26.28
CA ALA A 98 -8.09 -25.68 26.49
C ALA A 98 -7.30 -25.97 25.20
N THR A 99 -7.97 -25.95 24.04
CA THR A 99 -7.35 -26.23 22.74
C THR A 99 -6.84 -24.96 22.05
N ASN A 100 -7.56 -23.83 22.18
CA ASN A 100 -7.23 -22.59 21.48
C ASN A 100 -6.38 -21.62 22.31
N GLY A 101 -6.45 -21.69 23.64
CA GLY A 101 -5.71 -20.84 24.58
C GLY A 101 -4.20 -20.83 24.34
N PRO A 102 -3.53 -21.99 24.16
CA PRO A 102 -2.10 -22.02 23.85
C PRO A 102 -1.73 -21.30 22.54
N LYS A 103 -2.61 -21.29 21.54
CA LYS A 103 -2.37 -20.58 20.27
C LYS A 103 -2.50 -19.06 20.44
N PHE A 104 -3.48 -18.61 21.22
CA PHE A 104 -3.63 -17.21 21.58
C PHE A 104 -2.48 -16.70 22.45
N ALA A 105 -1.98 -17.53 23.38
CA ALA A 105 -0.80 -17.20 24.17
C ALA A 105 0.45 -17.00 23.31
N ALA A 106 0.66 -17.85 22.29
CA ALA A 106 1.77 -17.68 21.34
C ALA A 106 1.66 -16.39 20.51
N MET A 107 0.45 -16.06 20.03
CA MET A 107 0.21 -14.80 19.31
C MET A 107 0.40 -13.57 20.20
N ALA A 108 -0.11 -13.59 21.43
CA ALA A 108 0.06 -12.52 22.40
C ALA A 108 1.54 -12.32 22.77
N ALA A 109 2.30 -13.41 22.92
CA ALA A 109 3.73 -13.35 23.15
C ALA A 109 4.47 -12.70 21.97
N SER A 110 4.10 -13.02 20.72
CA SER A 110 4.67 -12.37 19.52
C SER A 110 4.34 -10.87 19.47
N LEU A 111 3.13 -10.46 19.83
CA LEU A 111 2.72 -9.05 19.86
C LEU A 111 3.39 -8.28 21.01
N ALA A 112 3.67 -8.95 22.14
CA ALA A 112 4.32 -8.36 23.29
C ALA A 112 5.84 -8.27 23.15
N GLN A 113 6.44 -8.92 22.13
CA GLN A 113 7.84 -8.67 21.84
C GLN A 113 8.00 -7.20 21.48
N PRO A 114 8.99 -6.50 22.07
CA PRO A 114 9.28 -5.13 21.67
C PRO A 114 9.62 -5.15 20.18
N GLY A 115 8.69 -4.65 19.36
CA GLY A 115 8.91 -4.52 17.92
C GLY A 115 10.21 -3.75 17.70
N LEU A 116 10.94 -4.08 16.63
CA LEU A 116 12.05 -3.26 16.19
C LEU A 116 11.51 -1.83 16.06
N GLN A 117 11.83 -0.97 17.03
CA GLN A 117 11.49 0.43 16.90
C GLN A 117 12.34 0.93 15.75
N PHE A 118 11.69 1.20 14.62
CA PHE A 118 12.26 2.10 13.63
C PHE A 118 12.44 3.43 14.35
N LYS A 119 13.62 3.61 14.93
CA LYS A 119 13.98 4.77 15.76
C LYS A 119 13.91 6.08 14.96
N HIS A 120 13.78 5.99 13.63
CA HIS A 120 13.84 7.08 12.67
C HIS A 120 12.70 6.96 11.64
N VAL A 121 11.45 6.87 12.09
CA VAL A 121 10.33 7.18 11.18
C VAL A 121 10.19 8.69 11.18
N SER A 122 10.61 9.31 10.08
CA SER A 122 10.40 10.75 9.88
C SER A 122 8.90 11.05 9.95
N PRO A 123 8.48 12.20 10.51
CA PRO A 123 7.07 12.58 10.58
C PRO A 123 6.36 12.47 9.22
N PRO A 124 5.06 12.17 9.17
CA PRO A 124 4.34 12.06 7.90
C PRO A 124 4.50 13.30 7.00
N GLU A 125 4.58 14.50 7.58
CA GLU A 125 4.78 15.73 6.82
C GLU A 125 6.12 15.74 6.06
N THR A 126 7.21 15.32 6.70
CA THR A 126 8.53 15.33 6.07
C THR A 126 8.64 14.29 4.96
N VAL A 127 7.97 13.13 5.11
CA VAL A 127 7.87 12.13 4.05
C VAL A 127 7.14 12.68 2.82
N LEU A 128 6.09 13.48 3.02
CA LEU A 128 5.35 14.11 1.93
C LEU A 128 6.18 15.20 1.23
N GLU A 129 6.93 16.00 2.00
CA GLU A 129 7.88 16.99 1.45
C GLU A 129 8.96 16.33 0.60
N ASP A 130 9.59 15.27 1.10
CA ASP A 130 10.62 14.53 0.37
C ASP A 130 10.06 13.85 -0.88
N ALA A 131 8.83 13.32 -0.82
CA ALA A 131 8.14 12.78 -1.99
C ALA A 131 7.87 13.89 -3.04
N GLY A 132 7.56 15.11 -2.60
CA GLY A 132 7.43 16.29 -3.46
C GLY A 132 8.75 16.64 -4.17
N ARG A 133 9.85 16.72 -3.40
CA ARG A 133 11.20 16.96 -3.92
C ARG A 133 11.62 15.90 -4.93
N TYR A 134 11.38 14.63 -4.63
CA TYR A 134 11.68 13.52 -5.54
C TYR A 134 10.93 13.66 -6.88
N ARG A 135 9.64 14.01 -6.86
CA ARG A 135 8.86 14.24 -8.08
C ARG A 135 9.43 15.36 -8.95
N LYS A 136 9.93 16.45 -8.34
CA LYS A 136 10.59 17.56 -9.05
C LYS A 136 11.86 17.08 -9.77
N LEU A 137 12.67 16.24 -9.12
CA LEU A 137 13.87 15.66 -9.71
C LEU A 137 13.55 14.67 -10.85
N VAL A 138 12.62 13.74 -10.63
CA VAL A 138 12.22 12.75 -11.66
C VAL A 138 11.77 13.43 -12.95
N ARG A 139 11.01 14.53 -12.87
CA ARG A 139 10.57 15.29 -14.06
C ARG A 139 11.72 15.88 -14.87
N ARG A 140 12.90 16.05 -14.27
CA ARG A 140 14.13 16.56 -14.89
C ARG A 140 15.09 15.43 -15.30
N SER A 141 14.68 14.18 -15.09
CA SER A 141 15.47 13.03 -15.49
C SER A 141 15.43 12.84 -17.00
N LYS A 142 16.58 12.53 -17.57
CA LYS A 142 16.76 12.17 -18.97
C LYS A 142 17.51 10.86 -19.02
N VAL A 143 17.07 9.96 -19.89
CA VAL A 143 17.84 8.76 -20.22
C VAL A 143 18.94 9.19 -21.19
N ILE A 144 20.18 8.93 -20.81
CA ILE A 144 21.37 9.12 -21.64
C ILE A 144 22.03 7.76 -21.88
N TYR A 145 22.83 7.66 -22.93
CA TYR A 145 23.60 6.45 -23.24
C TYR A 145 25.09 6.76 -23.11
N ILE A 146 25.79 6.01 -22.25
CA ILE A 146 27.25 6.06 -22.11
C ILE A 146 27.75 4.64 -22.37
N ASP A 147 28.65 4.48 -23.34
CA ASP A 147 29.19 3.18 -23.78
C ASP A 147 28.11 2.13 -24.10
N GLY A 148 26.97 2.57 -24.62
CA GLY A 148 25.84 1.72 -24.99
C GLY A 148 24.93 1.29 -23.83
N ALA A 149 25.27 1.63 -22.58
CA ALA A 149 24.40 1.40 -21.42
C ALA A 149 23.45 2.60 -21.21
N PRO A 150 22.16 2.36 -20.88
CA PRO A 150 21.25 3.44 -20.51
C PRO A 150 21.49 3.88 -19.06
N LEU A 151 21.77 5.17 -18.85
CA LEU A 151 21.87 5.80 -17.53
C LEU A 151 20.83 6.91 -17.39
N VAL A 152 20.44 7.21 -16.15
CA VAL A 152 19.57 8.33 -15.81
C VAL A 152 20.42 9.51 -15.38
N ARG A 153 20.29 10.63 -16.08
CA ARG A 153 20.89 11.93 -15.70
C ARG A 153 19.79 12.90 -15.31
N PHE A 154 19.95 13.57 -14.18
CA PHE A 154 19.10 14.69 -13.80
C PHE A 154 19.66 15.98 -14.39
N ASP A 155 18.83 16.78 -15.06
CA ASP A 155 19.23 18.12 -15.49
C ASP A 155 19.59 18.99 -14.27
N HIS A 156 20.54 19.91 -14.46
CA HIS A 156 21.02 20.78 -13.38
C HIS A 156 19.89 21.51 -12.65
N VAL A 157 20.01 21.53 -11.32
CA VAL A 157 19.13 22.29 -10.41
C VAL A 157 19.86 23.58 -10.06
N PRO A 158 19.32 24.76 -10.41
CA PRO A 158 19.90 26.02 -10.00
C PRO A 158 19.86 26.16 -8.47
N ALA A 159 21.00 26.40 -7.84
CA ALA A 159 21.10 26.57 -6.38
C ALA A 159 20.98 28.05 -5.94
N LEU A 160 20.79 28.99 -6.87
CA LEU A 160 20.75 30.44 -6.61
C LEU A 160 19.66 30.85 -5.60
N ALA A 161 18.58 30.08 -5.51
CA ALA A 161 17.50 30.32 -4.56
C ALA A 161 17.71 29.58 -3.21
N ALA A 162 18.64 28.63 -3.14
CA ALA A 162 19.12 28.04 -1.89
C ALA A 162 20.14 28.98 -1.26
N ALA A 163 19.69 30.16 -0.82
CA ALA A 163 20.51 31.08 -0.05
C ALA A 163 20.78 30.44 1.32
N ILE A 164 21.81 29.59 1.38
CA ILE A 164 22.62 29.45 2.58
C ILE A 164 23.71 30.49 2.42
N ALA A 165 24.05 31.21 3.48
CA ALA A 165 25.17 32.12 3.47
C ALA A 165 26.44 31.31 3.13
N GLU A 166 26.79 31.22 1.85
CA GLU A 166 28.10 30.75 1.40
C GLU A 166 29.19 31.59 2.11
N GLU A 167 28.89 32.85 2.40
CA GLU A 167 29.71 33.76 3.20
C GLU A 167 29.95 33.30 4.66
N ALA A 168 29.13 32.39 5.20
CA ALA A 168 29.26 31.90 6.58
C ALA A 168 30.16 30.67 6.72
N LYS A 169 30.59 30.03 5.62
CA LYS A 169 31.53 28.91 5.63
C LYS A 169 32.42 28.98 4.39
N GLY A 170 33.69 29.35 4.59
CA GLY A 170 34.73 29.32 3.56
C GLY A 170 35.08 27.90 3.07
N ASP A 171 36.37 27.63 2.83
CA ASP A 171 36.94 26.38 2.24
C ASP A 171 36.68 25.05 3.00
N ASP A 172 35.73 24.99 3.95
CA ASP A 172 35.44 23.79 4.73
C ASP A 172 34.48 22.83 4.02
N GLU A 173 34.69 21.53 4.24
CA GLU A 173 33.79 20.45 3.78
C GLU A 173 32.43 20.56 4.47
N TRP A 174 31.35 20.51 3.68
CA TRP A 174 30.00 20.67 4.18
C TRP A 174 29.56 19.43 4.97
N PRO A 175 29.20 19.56 6.26
CA PRO A 175 28.58 18.47 7.01
C PRO A 175 27.35 17.93 6.27
N PHE A 176 27.17 16.60 6.23
CA PHE A 176 26.08 15.94 5.51
C PHE A 176 24.68 16.56 5.75
N PRO A 177 24.28 16.90 6.98
CA PRO A 177 22.96 17.52 7.22
C PRO A 177 22.79 18.89 6.57
N ILE A 178 23.87 19.67 6.46
CA ILE A 178 23.85 21.01 5.86
C ILE A 178 23.76 20.90 4.33
N LEU A 179 24.46 19.91 3.76
CA LEU A 179 24.33 19.59 2.33
C LEU A 179 22.92 19.14 1.98
N GLU A 180 22.32 18.28 2.81
CA GLU A 180 20.96 17.79 2.62
C GLU A 180 19.94 18.94 2.65
N GLU A 181 20.03 19.83 3.65
CA GLU A 181 19.17 21.01 3.75
C GLU A 181 19.34 21.96 2.56
N PHE A 182 20.58 22.16 2.10
CA PHE A 182 20.87 22.99 0.93
C PHE A 182 20.25 22.44 -0.35
N VAL A 183 20.45 21.15 -0.60
CA VAL A 183 19.89 20.47 -1.77
C VAL A 183 18.36 20.50 -1.70
N ALA A 184 17.78 20.26 -0.52
CA ALA A 184 16.33 20.35 -0.30
C ALA A 184 15.79 21.73 -0.68
N ARG A 185 16.40 22.81 -0.17
CA ARG A 185 16.01 24.20 -0.51
C ARG A 185 16.15 24.50 -2.01
N ALA A 186 17.22 24.02 -2.63
CA ALA A 186 17.44 24.21 -4.07
C ALA A 186 16.34 23.53 -4.89
N VAL A 187 15.96 22.30 -4.53
CA VAL A 187 14.87 21.57 -5.18
C VAL A 187 13.51 22.21 -4.90
N ASP A 188 13.28 22.69 -3.69
CA ASP A 188 12.03 23.35 -3.29
C ASP A 188 11.78 24.63 -4.12
N SER A 189 12.84 25.34 -4.50
CA SER A 189 12.77 26.54 -5.35
C SER A 189 12.33 26.28 -6.80
N LEU A 190 12.37 25.01 -7.25
CA LEU A 190 11.93 24.66 -8.59
C LEU A 190 10.40 24.82 -8.71
N PRO A 191 9.89 25.32 -9.84
CA PRO A 191 8.46 25.47 -10.04
C PRO A 191 7.75 24.11 -10.01
N ASP A 192 6.62 24.04 -9.31
CA ASP A 192 5.76 22.85 -9.28
C ASP A 192 5.14 22.53 -10.65
N ASN A 193 5.09 23.56 -11.50
CA ASN A 193 4.41 23.58 -12.79
C ASN A 193 5.43 23.47 -13.92
N SER A 194 5.63 22.27 -14.46
CA SER A 194 6.21 22.11 -15.79
C SER A 194 5.15 22.53 -16.81
N LYS A 195 5.29 23.68 -17.46
CA LYS A 195 4.71 23.81 -18.80
C LYS A 195 5.40 22.75 -19.67
N PRO A 196 4.64 22.02 -20.50
CA PRO A 196 5.17 21.00 -21.41
C PRO A 196 6.21 21.59 -22.37
#